data_AF-A0A2E6C6D8-F1
#
_entry.id   AF-A0A2E6C6D8-F1
#
_cell.length_a   1.000
_cell.length_b   1.000
_cell.length_c   1.000
_cell.angle_alpha   90.00
_cell.angle_beta   90.00
_cell.angle_gamma   90.00
#
_symmetry.space_group_name_H-M   'P 1'
#
loop_
_entity.id
_entity.type
_entity.pdbx_description
1 polymer ?
#
loop_
_entity_poly.entity_id
_entity_poly.type
_entity_poly.pdbx_seq_one_letter_code
_entity_poly.pdbx_strand_id
1 'polypeptide(L)'
;MSPYSVMMGLILILTPIICWVFTLGREETRTPLNKIFEVIHEKRYYLHALGYIFIIRWKALTDDLNEPIKLKTGNFTNWVYSLEGEVTLWVQQTFENAWLTEFLNFHYLFIYLFLIYITTVYFAYVGERDMTDKVTLNYLLIYALAVPYYLFLNVEVTSSWIPGMKALLYHDGWYTVFYATNDPLDNAVPSLHVAIPFGIILLNWLHCKERNIPIRECKHWPYHLFIVINTILFIFTIAYLGIHWLVDIPFGMIIGGIGALFIHHLQPRLRNDHGKMFEGVDKKKVMRHTFWEGAVTLVMLALILSSIAYQENTVDERVSMRLGGGDSTYEILTPLRYGEEMTTSITNMDDSLTLEFTIIWVDESVSAMDQGVIDWEMLEEMDNQTIYEVEPKQTLEILVDEPKLWHLVILHNSAEELDDVIEVRILNDYGEDQMWKAIAISLPSLWMTGFVFHRLQRLKKAGRSLIDSTPSHLWEEE
;
A
#
# COMPACT_ATOMS: atom_id res chain seq x y z
N MET A 1 -23.85 5.19 -7.80
CA MET A 1 -23.42 4.02 -7.01
C MET A 1 -21.93 4.15 -6.77
N SER A 2 -21.42 3.89 -5.56
CA SER A 2 -19.99 4.02 -5.30
C SER A 2 -19.17 3.03 -6.16
N PRO A 3 -17.97 3.42 -6.63
CA PRO A 3 -17.08 2.52 -7.37
C PRO A 3 -16.87 1.19 -6.64
N TYR A 4 -16.62 1.25 -5.33
CA TYR A 4 -16.45 0.06 -4.49
C TYR A 4 -17.60 -0.94 -4.62
N SER A 5 -18.85 -0.47 -4.55
CA SER A 5 -20.02 -1.36 -4.63
C SER A 5 -20.12 -2.04 -5.99
N VAL A 6 -19.78 -1.30 -7.06
CA VAL A 6 -19.74 -1.83 -8.43
C VAL A 6 -18.63 -2.88 -8.56
N MET A 7 -17.41 -2.57 -8.08
CA MET A 7 -16.28 -3.49 -8.14
C MET A 7 -16.54 -4.77 -7.37
N MET A 8 -17.09 -4.68 -6.15
CA MET A 8 -17.43 -5.86 -5.36
C MET A 8 -18.50 -6.73 -6.05
N GLY A 9 -19.52 -6.11 -6.66
CA GLY A 9 -20.51 -6.82 -7.46
C GLY A 9 -19.89 -7.55 -8.65
N LEU A 10 -18.99 -6.89 -9.40
CA LEU A 10 -18.27 -7.48 -10.52
C LEU A 10 -17.37 -8.64 -10.08
N ILE A 11 -16.64 -8.49 -8.97
CA ILE A 11 -15.79 -9.55 -8.42
C ILE A 11 -16.62 -10.81 -8.14
N LEU A 12 -17.76 -10.67 -7.47
CA LEU A 12 -18.63 -11.80 -7.14
C LEU A 12 -19.17 -12.51 -8.40
N ILE A 13 -19.58 -11.74 -9.42
CA ILE A 13 -20.12 -12.28 -10.68
C ILE A 13 -19.01 -12.96 -11.51
N LEU A 14 -17.84 -12.34 -11.61
CA LEU A 14 -16.74 -12.83 -12.44
C LEU A 14 -15.98 -13.99 -11.81
N THR A 15 -16.03 -14.15 -10.48
CA THR A 15 -15.36 -15.23 -9.75
C THR A 15 -15.65 -16.63 -10.29
N PRO A 16 -16.92 -17.09 -10.40
CA PRO A 16 -17.21 -18.41 -10.95
C PRO A 16 -16.76 -18.57 -12.41
N ILE A 17 -16.89 -17.50 -13.22
CA ILE A 17 -16.50 -17.50 -14.64
C ILE A 17 -14.98 -17.69 -14.75
N ILE A 18 -14.21 -16.95 -13.97
CA ILE A 18 -12.75 -16.98 -14.01
C ILE A 18 -12.21 -18.31 -13.47
N CYS A 19 -12.75 -18.81 -12.36
CA CYS A 19 -12.44 -20.14 -11.86
C CYS A 19 -12.73 -21.22 -12.91
N TRP A 20 -13.84 -21.11 -13.64
CA TRP A 20 -14.17 -22.02 -14.74
C TRP A 20 -13.17 -21.92 -15.90
N VAL A 21 -12.85 -20.70 -16.37
CA VAL A 21 -11.88 -20.45 -17.47
C VAL A 21 -10.51 -21.05 -17.14
N PHE A 22 -9.97 -20.78 -15.94
CA PHE A 22 -8.64 -21.28 -15.54
C PHE A 22 -8.61 -22.76 -15.17
N THR A 23 -9.74 -23.46 -15.25
CA THR A 23 -9.85 -24.90 -15.06
C THR A 23 -10.36 -25.63 -16.30
N LEU A 24 -10.45 -24.96 -17.45
CA LEU A 24 -10.74 -25.62 -18.73
C LEU A 24 -9.71 -26.73 -19.01
N GLY A 25 -10.20 -27.93 -19.32
CA GLY A 25 -9.37 -29.12 -19.52
C GLY A 25 -8.78 -29.73 -18.25
N ARG A 26 -9.19 -29.27 -17.06
CA ARG A 26 -8.75 -29.79 -15.73
C ARG A 26 -9.92 -29.89 -14.75
N GLU A 27 -11.04 -30.37 -15.25
CA GLU A 27 -12.31 -30.39 -14.51
C GLU A 27 -12.26 -31.29 -13.28
N GLU A 28 -11.40 -32.32 -13.31
CA GLU A 28 -11.15 -33.26 -12.23
C GLU A 28 -10.54 -32.60 -10.97
N THR A 29 -9.96 -31.40 -11.13
CA THR A 29 -9.34 -30.66 -10.02
C THR A 29 -10.35 -29.82 -9.23
N ARG A 30 -11.55 -29.62 -9.80
CA ARG A 30 -12.58 -28.73 -9.25
C ARG A 30 -13.22 -29.35 -8.01
N THR A 31 -13.41 -28.52 -6.98
CA THR A 31 -14.20 -28.88 -5.81
C THR A 31 -15.67 -28.99 -6.21
N PRO A 32 -16.33 -30.14 -5.99
CA PRO A 32 -17.76 -30.30 -6.29
C PRO A 32 -18.61 -29.33 -5.45
N LEU A 33 -19.59 -28.68 -6.07
CA LEU A 33 -20.42 -27.66 -5.41
C LEU A 33 -21.13 -28.20 -4.15
N ASN A 34 -21.57 -29.47 -4.18
CA ASN A 34 -22.23 -30.13 -3.06
C ASN A 34 -21.28 -30.46 -1.89
N LYS A 35 -19.96 -30.35 -2.07
CA LYS A 35 -18.94 -30.62 -1.05
C LYS A 35 -18.25 -29.36 -0.51
N ILE A 36 -18.66 -28.16 -0.95
CA ILE A 36 -17.99 -26.90 -0.57
C ILE A 36 -17.90 -26.75 0.96
N PHE A 37 -19.00 -26.97 1.69
CA PHE A 37 -19.01 -26.82 3.15
C PHE A 37 -18.14 -27.85 3.88
N GLU A 38 -18.13 -29.09 3.37
CA GLU A 38 -17.24 -30.16 3.86
C GLU A 38 -15.77 -29.73 3.70
N VAL A 39 -15.39 -29.28 2.50
CA VAL A 39 -14.02 -28.82 2.21
C VAL A 39 -13.63 -27.61 3.06
N ILE A 40 -14.53 -26.62 3.22
CA ILE A 40 -14.27 -25.44 4.07
C ILE A 40 -13.97 -25.87 5.51
N HIS A 41 -14.74 -26.82 6.04
CA HIS A 41 -14.55 -27.32 7.40
C HIS A 41 -13.25 -28.13 7.54
N GLU A 42 -13.04 -29.12 6.67
CA GLU A 42 -11.88 -30.03 6.70
C GLU A 42 -10.55 -29.28 6.50
N LYS A 43 -10.51 -28.34 5.56
CA LYS A 43 -9.30 -27.54 5.28
C LYS A 43 -9.15 -26.34 6.21
N ARG A 44 -10.17 -26.06 7.02
CA ARG A 44 -10.25 -24.93 7.97
C ARG A 44 -10.16 -23.58 7.27
N TYR A 45 -10.88 -23.41 6.16
CA TYR A 45 -10.91 -22.14 5.42
C TYR A 45 -11.58 -21.01 6.22
N TYR A 46 -12.31 -21.30 7.30
CA TYR A 46 -12.77 -20.27 8.24
C TYR A 46 -11.62 -19.48 8.90
N LEU A 47 -10.43 -20.07 9.07
CA LEU A 47 -9.24 -19.33 9.56
C LEU A 47 -8.76 -18.28 8.55
N HIS A 48 -8.98 -18.52 7.25
CA HIS A 48 -8.62 -17.58 6.19
C HIS A 48 -9.55 -16.37 6.23
N ALA A 49 -10.86 -16.60 6.41
CA ALA A 49 -11.83 -15.54 6.60
C ALA A 49 -11.54 -14.70 7.86
N LEU A 50 -11.15 -15.33 8.98
CA LEU A 50 -10.71 -14.62 10.17
C LEU A 50 -9.45 -13.78 9.92
N GLY A 51 -8.50 -14.29 9.11
CA GLY A 51 -7.33 -13.53 8.66
C GLY A 51 -7.72 -12.26 7.89
N TYR A 52 -8.69 -12.35 6.98
CA TYR A 52 -9.22 -11.18 6.26
C TYR A 52 -9.94 -10.17 7.18
N ILE A 53 -10.65 -10.64 8.21
CA ILE A 53 -11.26 -9.73 9.20
C ILE A 53 -10.19 -9.03 10.03
N PHE A 54 -9.17 -9.78 10.45
CA PHE A 54 -8.05 -9.24 11.22
C PHE A 54 -7.32 -8.13 10.45
N ILE A 55 -7.04 -8.34 9.16
CA ILE A 55 -6.30 -7.36 8.37
C ILE A 55 -7.10 -6.07 8.12
N ILE A 56 -8.42 -6.15 7.93
CA ILE A 56 -9.27 -4.95 7.83
C ILE A 56 -9.18 -4.12 9.11
N ARG A 57 -9.19 -4.78 10.28
CA ARG A 57 -9.04 -4.10 11.58
C ARG A 57 -7.63 -3.54 11.79
N TRP A 58 -6.62 -4.28 11.36
CA TRP A 58 -5.22 -3.85 11.47
C TRP A 58 -4.92 -2.66 10.55
N LYS A 59 -5.49 -2.65 9.33
CA LYS A 59 -5.43 -1.51 8.42
C LYS A 59 -6.04 -0.28 9.06
N ALA A 60 -7.30 -0.37 9.50
CA ALA A 60 -7.97 0.76 10.14
C ALA A 60 -7.17 1.33 11.32
N LEU A 61 -6.57 0.47 12.15
CA LEU A 61 -5.71 0.91 13.25
C LEU A 61 -4.42 1.59 12.77
N THR A 62 -3.86 1.16 11.63
CA THR A 62 -2.65 1.78 11.06
C THR A 62 -2.99 3.14 10.45
N ASP A 63 -4.10 3.23 9.72
CA ASP A 63 -4.56 4.48 9.11
C ASP A 63 -4.88 5.53 10.19
N ASP A 64 -5.57 5.14 11.28
CA ASP A 64 -5.85 5.99 12.44
C ASP A 64 -4.59 6.54 13.12
N LEU A 65 -3.44 5.89 12.93
CA LEU A 65 -2.15 6.30 13.49
C LEU A 65 -1.33 7.17 12.54
N ASN A 66 -1.66 7.23 11.25
CA ASN A 66 -0.83 7.88 10.24
C ASN A 66 -0.78 9.40 10.45
N GLU A 67 -1.92 10.08 10.37
CA GLU A 67 -1.98 11.54 10.50
C GLU A 67 -1.41 12.10 11.82
N PRO A 68 -1.77 11.55 13.00
CA PRO A 68 -1.35 12.15 14.27
C PRO A 68 0.16 12.15 14.52
N ILE A 69 0.93 11.34 13.78
CA ILE A 69 2.40 11.25 13.96
C ILE A 69 3.18 12.01 12.88
N LYS A 70 2.54 12.50 11.80
CA LYS A 70 3.23 13.10 10.63
C LYS A 70 4.07 14.31 10.96
N LEU A 71 3.67 15.11 11.96
CA LEU A 71 4.49 16.22 12.46
C LEU A 71 5.93 15.78 12.77
N LYS A 72 6.09 14.57 13.29
CA LYS A 72 7.39 14.00 13.68
C LYS A 72 8.00 13.09 12.61
N THR A 73 7.18 12.34 11.87
CA THR A 73 7.69 11.31 10.94
C THR A 73 8.15 11.87 9.60
N GLY A 74 7.71 13.07 9.22
CA GLY A 74 8.33 13.79 8.11
C GLY A 74 7.76 13.51 6.74
N ASN A 75 8.50 13.96 5.73
CA ASN A 75 8.24 13.72 4.31
C ASN A 75 9.58 13.45 3.60
N PHE A 76 9.65 12.37 2.82
CA PHE A 76 10.85 11.91 2.11
C PHE A 76 10.77 12.11 0.59
N THR A 77 9.70 12.73 0.09
CA THR A 77 9.42 12.87 -1.33
C THR A 77 10.50 13.62 -2.07
N ASN A 78 11.06 14.69 -1.48
CA ASN A 78 12.19 15.40 -2.10
C ASN A 78 13.41 14.49 -2.35
N TRP A 79 13.68 13.53 -1.46
CA TRP A 79 14.80 12.60 -1.65
C TRP A 79 14.52 11.65 -2.81
N VAL A 80 13.29 11.16 -2.93
CA VAL A 80 12.87 10.31 -4.05
C VAL A 80 12.88 11.09 -5.37
N TYR A 81 12.31 12.30 -5.38
CA TYR A 81 12.33 13.20 -6.53
C TYR A 81 13.76 13.54 -6.97
N SER A 82 14.69 13.78 -6.04
CA SER A 82 16.09 14.04 -6.39
C SER A 82 16.80 12.87 -7.08
N LEU A 83 16.30 11.64 -6.90
CA LEU A 83 16.82 10.43 -7.53
C LEU A 83 16.20 10.16 -8.90
N GLU A 84 14.89 10.37 -9.05
CA GLU A 84 14.14 9.97 -10.25
C GLU A 84 13.81 11.14 -11.18
N GLY A 85 13.69 12.35 -10.66
CA GLY A 85 13.18 13.51 -11.37
C GLY A 85 11.76 13.29 -11.88
N GLU A 86 11.55 13.60 -13.16
CA GLU A 86 10.22 13.69 -13.79
C GLU A 86 9.90 12.50 -14.69
N VAL A 87 10.53 11.34 -14.45
CA VAL A 87 10.35 10.16 -15.32
C VAL A 87 8.90 9.71 -15.36
N THR A 88 8.17 9.79 -14.25
CA THR A 88 6.74 9.44 -14.18
C THR A 88 5.88 10.42 -14.98
N LEU A 89 6.15 11.73 -14.90
CA LEU A 89 5.51 12.75 -15.75
C LEU A 89 5.77 12.47 -17.24
N TRP A 90 7.01 12.14 -17.61
CA TRP A 90 7.34 11.76 -18.99
C TRP A 90 6.52 10.54 -19.47
N VAL A 91 6.36 9.52 -18.62
CA VAL A 91 5.51 8.36 -18.93
C VAL A 91 4.06 8.80 -19.15
N GLN A 92 3.50 9.60 -18.23
CA GLN A 92 2.12 10.09 -18.34
C GLN A 92 1.93 10.86 -19.64
N GLN A 93 2.72 11.91 -19.89
CA GLN A 93 2.60 12.75 -21.09
C GLN A 93 2.80 11.99 -22.41
N THR A 94 3.65 10.96 -22.43
CA THR A 94 3.91 10.17 -23.63
C THR A 94 2.71 9.30 -24.03
N PHE A 95 1.96 8.79 -23.05
CA PHE A 95 0.91 7.80 -23.29
C PHE A 95 -0.51 8.32 -23.02
N GLU A 96 -0.66 9.53 -22.46
CA GLU A 96 -1.94 10.05 -21.98
C GLU A 96 -3.03 9.96 -23.07
N ASN A 97 -4.10 9.25 -22.74
CA ASN A 97 -5.25 9.07 -23.62
C ASN A 97 -6.49 8.77 -22.79
N ALA A 98 -7.61 9.44 -23.05
CA ALA A 98 -8.85 9.28 -22.29
C ALA A 98 -9.31 7.81 -22.16
N TRP A 99 -9.26 7.03 -23.24
CA TRP A 99 -9.65 5.60 -23.20
C TRP A 99 -8.68 4.76 -22.38
N LEU A 100 -7.39 5.08 -22.46
CA LEU A 100 -6.37 4.40 -21.66
C LEU A 100 -6.55 4.73 -20.19
N THR A 101 -6.77 6.01 -19.84
CA THR A 101 -7.02 6.45 -18.46
C THR A 101 -8.21 5.73 -17.85
N GLU A 102 -9.36 5.69 -18.53
CA GLU A 102 -10.54 4.98 -18.02
C GLU A 102 -10.27 3.48 -17.81
N PHE A 103 -9.61 2.84 -18.78
CA PHE A 103 -9.24 1.43 -18.65
C PHE A 103 -8.28 1.19 -17.48
N LEU A 104 -7.28 2.06 -17.29
CA LEU A 104 -6.28 1.92 -16.25
C LEU A 104 -6.84 2.27 -14.86
N ASN A 105 -7.74 3.24 -14.74
CA ASN A 105 -8.49 3.52 -13.50
C ASN A 105 -9.32 2.30 -13.08
N PHE A 106 -10.09 1.74 -14.03
CA PHE A 106 -10.82 0.50 -13.78
C PHE A 106 -9.88 -0.65 -13.42
N HIS A 107 -8.81 -0.86 -14.20
CA HIS A 107 -7.82 -1.92 -13.97
C HIS A 107 -7.22 -1.81 -12.58
N TYR A 108 -6.77 -0.61 -12.19
CA TYR A 108 -6.12 -0.35 -10.92
C TYR A 108 -7.01 -0.77 -9.74
N LEU A 109 -8.23 -0.24 -9.69
CA LEU A 109 -9.16 -0.53 -8.59
C LEU A 109 -9.66 -1.97 -8.64
N PHE A 110 -10.15 -2.42 -9.80
CA PHE A 110 -10.81 -3.71 -9.95
C PHE A 110 -9.84 -4.87 -9.78
N ILE A 111 -8.72 -4.89 -10.54
CA ILE A 111 -7.83 -6.05 -10.58
C ILE A 111 -7.12 -6.22 -9.24
N TYR A 112 -6.86 -5.15 -8.50
CA TYR A 112 -6.20 -5.24 -7.20
C TYR A 112 -7.07 -6.01 -6.20
N LEU A 113 -8.31 -5.54 -6.00
CA LEU A 113 -9.31 -6.20 -5.16
C LEU A 113 -9.61 -7.62 -5.66
N PHE A 114 -9.70 -7.77 -6.98
CA PHE A 114 -9.96 -9.05 -7.61
C PHE A 114 -8.85 -10.06 -7.33
N LEU A 115 -7.57 -9.73 -7.56
CA LEU A 115 -6.44 -10.64 -7.36
C LEU A 115 -6.34 -11.13 -5.91
N ILE A 116 -6.53 -10.26 -4.92
CA ILE A 116 -6.47 -10.64 -3.50
C ILE A 116 -7.54 -11.70 -3.18
N TYR A 117 -8.76 -11.51 -3.68
CA TYR A 117 -9.88 -12.40 -3.42
C TYR A 117 -9.84 -13.67 -4.28
N ILE A 118 -9.79 -13.51 -5.60
CA ILE A 118 -9.91 -14.61 -6.56
C ILE A 118 -8.75 -15.59 -6.45
N THR A 119 -7.54 -15.15 -6.09
CA THR A 119 -6.39 -16.05 -5.94
C THR A 119 -6.65 -17.07 -4.84
N THR A 120 -7.12 -16.61 -3.69
CA THR A 120 -7.50 -17.48 -2.58
C THR A 120 -8.62 -18.44 -2.98
N VAL A 121 -9.68 -17.91 -3.60
CA VAL A 121 -10.84 -18.72 -4.02
C VAL A 121 -10.44 -19.74 -5.08
N TYR A 122 -9.62 -19.37 -6.05
CA TYR A 122 -9.14 -20.24 -7.12
C TYR A 122 -8.36 -21.43 -6.56
N PHE A 123 -7.35 -21.20 -5.72
CA PHE A 123 -6.58 -22.29 -5.13
C PHE A 123 -7.42 -23.16 -4.19
N ALA A 124 -8.36 -22.57 -3.45
CA ALA A 124 -9.31 -23.34 -2.66
C ALA A 124 -10.20 -24.22 -3.55
N TYR A 125 -10.66 -23.67 -4.67
CA TYR A 125 -11.54 -24.35 -5.63
C TYR A 125 -10.84 -25.53 -6.32
N VAL A 126 -9.56 -25.40 -6.69
CA VAL A 126 -8.78 -26.48 -7.36
C VAL A 126 -8.13 -27.48 -6.40
N GLY A 127 -8.45 -27.40 -5.10
CA GLY A 127 -7.96 -28.31 -4.07
C GLY A 127 -6.51 -28.09 -3.62
N GLU A 128 -5.89 -26.95 -3.98
CA GLU A 128 -4.51 -26.61 -3.64
C GLU A 128 -4.42 -25.96 -2.25
N ARG A 129 -4.53 -26.79 -1.21
CA ARG A 129 -4.54 -26.30 0.19
C ARG A 129 -3.30 -25.48 0.55
N ASP A 130 -2.10 -25.96 0.20
CA ASP A 130 -0.85 -25.27 0.56
C ASP A 130 -0.77 -23.89 -0.08
N MET A 131 -1.18 -23.78 -1.34
CA MET A 131 -1.20 -22.50 -2.04
C MET A 131 -2.28 -21.59 -1.47
N THR A 132 -3.46 -22.12 -1.15
CA THR A 132 -4.53 -21.35 -0.48
C THR A 132 -4.02 -20.73 0.82
N ASP A 133 -3.36 -21.53 1.68
CA ASP A 133 -2.77 -21.03 2.93
C ASP A 133 -1.74 -19.92 2.66
N LYS A 134 -0.79 -20.21 1.75
CA LYS A 134 0.33 -19.32 1.47
C LYS A 134 -0.13 -17.99 0.86
N VAL A 135 -1.04 -17.99 -0.11
CA VAL A 135 -1.50 -16.75 -0.78
C VAL A 135 -2.41 -15.91 0.11
N THR A 136 -3.26 -16.52 0.94
CA THR A 136 -4.08 -15.75 1.88
C THR A 136 -3.22 -15.07 2.93
N LEU A 137 -2.25 -15.81 3.49
CA LEU A 137 -1.34 -15.23 4.48
C LEU A 137 -0.36 -14.26 3.84
N ASN A 138 0.01 -14.43 2.57
CA ASN A 138 0.85 -13.48 1.83
C ASN A 138 0.27 -12.06 1.87
N TYR A 139 -1.03 -11.90 1.62
CA TYR A 139 -1.69 -10.60 1.70
C TYR A 139 -1.56 -9.98 3.09
N LEU A 140 -1.93 -10.74 4.13
CA LEU A 140 -1.87 -10.28 5.53
C LEU A 140 -0.46 -9.89 5.93
N LEU A 141 0.53 -10.72 5.59
CA LEU A 141 1.92 -10.53 6.02
C LEU A 141 2.61 -9.40 5.26
N ILE A 142 2.33 -9.25 3.96
CA ILE A 142 2.87 -8.14 3.17
C ILE A 142 2.36 -6.80 3.69
N TYR A 143 1.06 -6.70 3.99
CA TYR A 143 0.52 -5.48 4.59
C TYR A 143 1.15 -5.22 5.95
N ALA A 144 1.23 -6.24 6.83
CA ALA A 144 1.91 -6.10 8.12
C ALA A 144 3.39 -5.70 7.98
N LEU A 145 4.08 -6.16 6.93
CA LEU A 145 5.45 -5.76 6.62
C LEU A 145 5.56 -4.31 6.15
N ALA A 146 4.55 -3.79 5.44
CA ALA A 146 4.52 -2.42 4.92
C ALA A 146 4.27 -1.36 6.00
N VAL A 147 3.58 -1.70 7.11
CA VAL A 147 3.24 -0.79 8.22
C VAL A 147 4.35 0.18 8.64
N PRO A 148 5.59 -0.25 9.00
CA PRO A 148 6.63 0.69 9.40
C PRO A 148 7.04 1.67 8.30
N TYR A 149 6.91 1.29 7.03
CA TYR A 149 7.25 2.19 5.92
C TYR A 149 6.16 3.24 5.76
N TYR A 150 4.89 2.84 5.82
CA TYR A 150 3.76 3.77 5.76
C TYR A 150 3.60 4.68 6.97
N LEU A 151 4.20 4.33 8.11
CA LEU A 151 4.16 5.20 9.29
C LEU A 151 5.39 6.12 9.40
N PHE A 152 6.55 5.71 8.84
CA PHE A 152 7.84 6.36 9.12
C PHE A 152 8.64 6.75 7.87
N LEU A 153 8.16 6.42 6.68
CA LEU A 153 8.77 6.73 5.38
C LEU A 153 7.68 7.30 4.45
N ASN A 154 7.11 8.44 4.86
CA ASN A 154 6.06 9.10 4.10
C ASN A 154 6.63 9.67 2.80
N VAL A 155 6.04 9.27 1.69
CA VAL A 155 6.40 9.70 0.33
C VAL A 155 5.11 9.97 -0.41
N GLU A 156 4.93 11.23 -0.79
CA GLU A 156 3.77 11.73 -1.51
C GLU A 156 3.68 11.12 -2.91
N VAL A 157 2.45 10.98 -3.40
CA VAL A 157 2.17 10.59 -4.78
C VAL A 157 2.76 11.60 -5.76
N THR A 158 3.21 11.14 -6.92
CA THR A 158 3.91 11.99 -7.90
C THR A 158 3.08 13.20 -8.37
N SER A 159 1.75 13.06 -8.46
CA SER A 159 0.86 14.15 -8.89
C SER A 159 0.70 15.29 -7.88
N SER A 160 1.18 15.12 -6.65
CA SER A 160 1.21 16.18 -5.63
C SER A 160 2.55 16.95 -5.58
N TRP A 161 3.57 16.43 -6.28
CA TRP A 161 4.96 16.87 -6.14
C TRP A 161 5.60 17.30 -7.45
N ILE A 162 5.17 16.75 -8.58
CA ILE A 162 5.70 17.08 -9.91
C ILE A 162 4.76 18.10 -10.56
N PRO A 163 5.19 19.36 -10.74
CA PRO A 163 4.40 20.38 -11.45
C PRO A 163 3.91 19.90 -12.81
N GLY A 164 2.65 20.18 -13.13
CA GLY A 164 2.01 19.83 -14.40
C GLY A 164 1.65 18.35 -14.57
N MET A 165 1.87 17.51 -13.54
CA MET A 165 1.41 16.12 -13.55
C MET A 165 -0.06 16.04 -13.13
N LYS A 166 -0.89 15.40 -13.96
CA LYS A 166 -2.31 15.20 -13.64
C LYS A 166 -2.48 14.07 -12.62
N ALA A 167 -3.38 14.27 -11.67
CA ALA A 167 -3.79 13.26 -10.69
C ALA A 167 -4.94 12.41 -11.26
N LEU A 168 -4.67 11.67 -12.35
CA LEU A 168 -5.67 10.97 -13.18
C LEU A 168 -6.57 9.99 -12.42
N LEU A 169 -6.14 9.54 -11.24
CA LEU A 169 -6.91 8.67 -10.36
C LEU A 169 -7.72 9.44 -9.30
N TYR A 170 -7.13 10.50 -8.74
CA TYR A 170 -7.62 11.20 -7.57
C TYR A 170 -8.61 12.33 -7.91
N HIS A 171 -8.41 12.98 -9.06
CA HIS A 171 -9.24 14.08 -9.56
C HIS A 171 -10.18 13.58 -10.66
N ASP A 172 -10.96 12.55 -10.32
CA ASP A 172 -12.03 12.02 -11.16
C ASP A 172 -13.27 11.83 -10.29
N GLY A 173 -14.31 12.62 -10.54
CA GLY A 173 -15.45 12.71 -9.62
C GLY A 173 -16.11 11.38 -9.25
N TRP A 174 -16.03 10.34 -10.11
CA TRP A 174 -16.57 9.03 -9.72
C TRP A 174 -15.72 8.34 -8.64
N TYR A 175 -14.40 8.54 -8.68
CA TYR A 175 -13.43 7.91 -7.81
C TYR A 175 -12.96 8.78 -6.63
N THR A 176 -13.05 10.10 -6.72
CA THR A 176 -12.56 11.07 -5.72
C THR A 176 -12.95 10.70 -4.30
N VAL A 177 -14.26 10.55 -4.02
CA VAL A 177 -14.75 10.25 -2.66
C VAL A 177 -14.20 8.91 -2.15
N PHE A 178 -14.05 7.92 -3.04
CA PHE A 178 -13.50 6.63 -2.64
C PHE A 178 -12.04 6.74 -2.23
N TYR A 179 -11.20 7.40 -3.03
CA TYR A 179 -9.78 7.51 -2.73
C TYR A 179 -9.49 8.46 -1.57
N ALA A 180 -10.11 9.64 -1.54
CA ALA A 180 -9.94 10.60 -0.46
C ALA A 180 -10.31 10.04 0.94
N THR A 181 -11.11 8.98 1.00
CA THR A 181 -11.53 8.33 2.27
C THR A 181 -10.86 6.98 2.55
N ASN A 182 -10.01 6.47 1.64
CA ASN A 182 -9.40 5.14 1.77
C ASN A 182 -7.89 5.10 1.52
N ASP A 183 -7.35 6.11 0.83
CA ASP A 183 -5.95 6.18 0.41
C ASP A 183 -5.32 7.50 0.86
N PRO A 184 -4.36 7.47 1.80
CA PRO A 184 -3.56 8.63 2.12
C PRO A 184 -2.57 8.91 0.98
N LEU A 185 -2.41 10.17 0.61
CA LEU A 185 -1.60 10.57 -0.56
C LEU A 185 -0.08 10.39 -0.36
N ASP A 186 0.35 10.00 0.84
CA ASP A 186 1.76 9.94 1.26
C ASP A 186 2.31 8.52 1.53
N ASN A 187 1.59 7.50 1.07
CA ASN A 187 1.98 6.09 1.21
C ASN A 187 2.47 5.46 -0.11
N ALA A 188 3.17 6.23 -0.94
CA ALA A 188 3.67 5.73 -2.23
C ALA A 188 4.72 4.60 -2.05
N VAL A 189 5.69 4.76 -1.14
CA VAL A 189 6.74 3.76 -0.89
C VAL A 189 6.37 2.87 0.31
N PRO A 190 6.39 1.54 0.20
CA PRO A 190 6.48 0.69 -1.00
C PRO A 190 5.12 0.50 -1.69
N SER A 191 5.11 0.16 -2.98
CA SER A 191 3.86 -0.14 -3.67
C SER A 191 3.31 -1.54 -3.31
N LEU A 192 2.16 -1.58 -2.60
CA LEU A 192 1.43 -2.83 -2.32
C LEU A 192 0.83 -3.47 -3.58
N HIS A 193 0.47 -2.65 -4.57
CA HIS A 193 0.00 -3.09 -5.89
C HIS A 193 1.06 -3.91 -6.64
N VAL A 194 2.34 -3.72 -6.31
CA VAL A 194 3.44 -4.57 -6.78
C VAL A 194 3.74 -5.70 -5.79
N ALA A 195 3.83 -5.38 -4.49
CA ALA A 195 4.28 -6.34 -3.47
C ALA A 195 3.40 -7.59 -3.40
N ILE A 196 2.07 -7.43 -3.36
CA ILE A 196 1.12 -8.54 -3.22
C ILE A 196 1.18 -9.50 -4.42
N PRO A 197 0.97 -9.05 -5.68
CA PRO A 197 1.02 -9.97 -6.80
C PRO A 197 2.43 -10.53 -7.03
N PHE A 198 3.50 -9.76 -6.78
CA PHE A 198 4.87 -10.30 -6.80
C PHE A 198 5.06 -11.42 -5.76
N GLY A 199 4.54 -11.25 -4.54
CA GLY A 199 4.54 -12.29 -3.52
C GLY A 199 3.83 -13.56 -3.98
N ILE A 200 2.68 -13.44 -4.65
CA ILE A 200 1.96 -14.59 -5.23
C ILE A 200 2.75 -15.26 -6.36
N ILE A 201 3.38 -14.48 -7.25
CA ILE A 201 4.25 -14.97 -8.31
C ILE A 201 5.40 -15.78 -7.71
N LEU A 202 6.07 -15.22 -6.69
CA LEU A 202 7.18 -15.87 -6.02
C LEU A 202 6.74 -17.14 -5.29
N LEU A 203 5.59 -17.13 -4.61
CA LEU A 203 5.05 -18.32 -3.94
C LEU A 203 4.75 -19.44 -4.91
N ASN A 204 4.15 -19.14 -6.05
CA ASN A 204 3.93 -20.12 -7.12
C ASN A 204 5.26 -20.70 -7.61
N TRP A 205 6.26 -19.85 -7.85
CA TRP A 205 7.58 -20.29 -8.26
C TRP A 205 8.26 -21.17 -7.22
N LEU A 206 8.25 -20.78 -5.95
CA LEU A 206 8.79 -21.55 -4.82
C LEU A 206 8.10 -22.92 -4.70
N HIS A 207 6.77 -22.93 -4.76
CA HIS A 207 5.96 -24.15 -4.65
C HIS A 207 6.31 -25.18 -5.73
N CYS A 208 6.52 -24.73 -6.96
CA CYS A 208 6.92 -25.58 -8.07
C CYS A 208 8.38 -26.03 -7.97
N LYS A 209 9.28 -25.09 -7.66
CA LYS A 209 10.72 -25.33 -7.63
C LYS A 209 11.09 -26.34 -6.53
N GLU A 210 10.45 -26.27 -5.38
CA GLU A 210 10.62 -27.22 -4.28
C GLU A 210 10.23 -28.66 -4.68
N ARG A 211 9.26 -28.80 -5.60
CA ARG A 211 8.84 -30.09 -6.18
C ARG A 211 9.67 -30.51 -7.40
N ASN A 212 10.74 -29.78 -7.73
CA ASN A 212 11.54 -29.94 -8.95
C ASN A 212 10.73 -29.85 -10.26
N ILE A 213 9.62 -29.10 -10.25
CA ILE A 213 8.77 -28.89 -11.43
C ILE A 213 9.16 -27.55 -12.08
N PRO A 214 9.49 -27.50 -13.38
CA PRO A 214 9.67 -26.26 -14.11
C PRO A 214 8.41 -25.39 -14.06
N ILE A 215 8.54 -24.06 -13.91
CA ILE A 215 7.37 -23.17 -13.74
C ILE A 215 6.34 -23.29 -14.89
N ARG A 216 6.81 -23.54 -16.12
CA ARG A 216 5.97 -23.73 -17.31
C ARG A 216 5.16 -25.02 -17.30
N GLU A 217 5.60 -26.02 -16.54
CA GLU A 217 4.94 -27.31 -16.39
C GLU A 217 4.04 -27.34 -15.15
N CYS A 218 4.06 -26.29 -14.34
CA CYS A 218 3.21 -26.21 -13.17
C CYS A 218 1.74 -26.24 -13.57
N LYS A 219 0.97 -26.98 -12.77
CA LYS A 219 -0.48 -27.09 -12.91
C LYS A 219 -1.15 -25.72 -13.05
N HIS A 220 -0.66 -24.68 -12.37
CA HIS A 220 -1.29 -23.35 -12.40
C HIS A 220 -0.59 -22.35 -13.33
N TRP A 221 0.20 -22.82 -14.32
CA TRP A 221 0.93 -21.94 -15.24
C TRP A 221 0.08 -20.86 -15.93
N PRO A 222 -1.12 -21.14 -16.51
CA PRO A 222 -1.92 -20.09 -17.13
C PRO A 222 -2.35 -18.99 -16.16
N TYR A 223 -2.70 -19.39 -14.93
CA TYR A 223 -3.08 -18.46 -13.87
C TYR A 223 -1.87 -17.65 -13.36
N HIS A 224 -0.70 -18.30 -13.24
CA HIS A 224 0.55 -17.62 -12.93
C HIS A 224 0.90 -16.55 -13.98
N LEU A 225 0.77 -16.88 -15.27
CA LEU A 225 1.01 -15.93 -16.36
C LEU A 225 0.01 -14.76 -16.32
N PHE A 226 -1.26 -15.02 -16.00
CA PHE A 226 -2.26 -13.98 -15.80
C PHE A 226 -1.84 -12.98 -14.71
N ILE A 227 -1.31 -13.45 -13.58
CA ILE A 227 -0.81 -12.57 -12.51
C ILE A 227 0.42 -11.79 -12.97
N VAL A 228 1.37 -12.44 -13.66
CA VAL A 228 2.57 -11.76 -14.19
C VAL A 228 2.21 -10.62 -15.14
N ILE A 229 1.31 -10.87 -16.10
CA ILE A 229 0.86 -9.84 -17.05
C ILE A 229 0.19 -8.68 -16.31
N ASN A 230 -0.70 -8.97 -15.36
CA ASN A 230 -1.34 -7.91 -14.57
C ASN A 230 -0.34 -7.15 -13.70
N THR A 231 0.71 -7.80 -13.18
CA THR A 231 1.75 -7.12 -12.39
C THR A 231 2.56 -6.15 -13.25
N ILE A 232 2.91 -6.55 -14.47
CA ILE A 232 3.58 -5.67 -15.44
C ILE A 232 2.67 -4.49 -15.80
N LEU A 233 1.37 -4.76 -16.01
CA LEU A 233 0.39 -3.72 -16.27
C LEU A 233 0.27 -2.76 -15.08
N PHE A 234 0.19 -3.25 -13.83
CA PHE A 234 0.20 -2.41 -12.63
C PHE A 234 1.41 -1.47 -12.58
N ILE A 235 2.61 -1.97 -12.87
CA ILE A 235 3.83 -1.15 -12.89
C ILE A 235 3.68 0.03 -13.87
N PHE A 236 3.09 -0.20 -15.04
CA PHE A 236 2.80 0.87 -15.98
C PHE A 236 1.66 1.78 -15.49
N THR A 237 0.57 1.20 -15.00
CA THR A 237 -0.61 1.89 -14.49
C THR A 237 -0.26 2.91 -13.41
N ILE A 238 0.54 2.52 -12.42
CA ILE A 238 0.84 3.39 -11.28
C ILE A 238 1.71 4.60 -11.68
N ALA A 239 2.63 4.41 -12.62
CA ALA A 239 3.43 5.51 -13.17
C ALA A 239 2.60 6.43 -14.07
N TYR A 240 1.74 5.85 -14.90
CA TYR A 240 0.84 6.58 -15.80
C TYR A 240 -0.18 7.43 -15.03
N LEU A 241 -0.82 6.87 -13.99
CA LEU A 241 -1.86 7.56 -13.22
C LEU A 241 -1.33 8.66 -12.29
N GLY A 242 -0.01 8.75 -12.11
CA GLY A 242 0.63 9.75 -11.27
C GLY A 242 0.56 9.49 -9.78
N ILE A 243 0.48 8.22 -9.38
CA ILE A 243 0.23 7.82 -7.99
C ILE A 243 1.44 7.16 -7.30
N HIS A 244 2.51 6.83 -8.04
CA HIS A 244 3.69 6.16 -7.50
C HIS A 244 4.97 6.58 -8.23
N TRP A 245 6.08 6.53 -7.50
CA TRP A 245 7.44 6.65 -8.00
C TRP A 245 7.95 5.29 -8.51
N LEU A 246 9.00 5.29 -9.34
CA LEU A 246 9.57 4.04 -9.86
C LEU A 246 10.29 3.24 -8.77
N VAL A 247 10.85 3.89 -7.74
CA VAL A 247 11.52 3.25 -6.60
C VAL A 247 10.53 2.43 -5.75
N ASP A 248 9.25 2.75 -5.81
CA ASP A 248 8.18 2.03 -5.11
C ASP A 248 8.08 0.58 -5.60
N ILE A 249 8.47 0.32 -6.85
CA ILE A 249 8.45 -0.99 -7.50
C ILE A 249 9.48 -1.94 -6.86
N PRO A 250 10.79 -1.66 -6.85
CA PRO A 250 11.76 -2.54 -6.21
C PRO A 250 11.53 -2.66 -4.70
N PHE A 251 11.13 -1.59 -4.00
CA PHE A 251 10.76 -1.72 -2.57
C PHE A 251 9.54 -2.61 -2.38
N GLY A 252 8.51 -2.47 -3.21
CA GLY A 252 7.35 -3.37 -3.24
C GLY A 252 7.75 -4.83 -3.48
N MET A 253 8.62 -5.09 -4.46
CA MET A 253 9.15 -6.44 -4.73
C MET A 253 9.95 -7.00 -3.54
N ILE A 254 10.74 -6.18 -2.84
CA ILE A 254 11.48 -6.59 -1.64
C ILE A 254 10.50 -7.01 -0.54
N ILE A 255 9.48 -6.19 -0.24
CA ILE A 255 8.48 -6.50 0.79
C ILE A 255 7.66 -7.74 0.40
N GLY A 256 7.25 -7.85 -0.86
CA GLY A 256 6.59 -9.04 -1.39
C GLY A 256 7.46 -10.30 -1.27
N GLY A 257 8.76 -10.16 -1.53
CA GLY A 257 9.74 -11.22 -1.39
C GLY A 257 9.93 -11.70 0.04
N ILE A 258 10.07 -10.76 0.99
CA ILE A 258 10.18 -11.07 2.42
C ILE A 258 8.90 -11.76 2.90
N GLY A 259 7.71 -11.24 2.55
CA GLY A 259 6.43 -11.83 2.91
C GLY A 259 6.27 -13.26 2.39
N ALA A 260 6.57 -13.47 1.11
CA ALA A 260 6.52 -14.79 0.48
C ALA A 260 7.49 -15.79 1.11
N LEU A 261 8.75 -15.39 1.39
CA LEU A 261 9.72 -16.25 2.06
C LEU A 261 9.31 -16.58 3.50
N PHE A 262 8.85 -15.56 4.25
CA PHE A 262 8.39 -15.74 5.62
C PHE A 262 7.29 -16.80 5.68
N ILE A 263 6.23 -16.67 4.87
CA ILE A 263 5.15 -17.65 4.88
C ILE A 263 5.57 -18.99 4.30
N HIS A 264 6.43 -19.01 3.27
CA HIS A 264 6.91 -20.24 2.68
C HIS A 264 7.68 -21.10 3.69
N HIS A 265 8.51 -20.50 4.55
CA HIS A 265 9.24 -21.22 5.61
C HIS A 265 8.40 -21.48 6.88
N LEU A 266 7.38 -20.66 7.15
CA LEU A 266 6.57 -20.79 8.37
C LEU A 266 5.37 -21.73 8.22
N GLN A 267 4.71 -21.73 7.05
CA GLN A 267 3.47 -22.48 6.81
C GLN A 267 3.57 -23.98 7.14
N PRO A 268 4.66 -24.70 6.83
CA PRO A 268 4.80 -26.13 7.17
C PRO A 268 4.71 -26.42 8.68
N ARG A 269 5.08 -25.45 9.53
CA ARG A 269 4.94 -25.55 11.00
C ARG A 269 3.53 -25.25 11.47
N LEU A 270 2.86 -24.27 10.86
CA LEU A 270 1.49 -23.89 11.22
C LEU A 270 0.49 -25.03 10.95
N ARG A 271 0.74 -25.83 9.91
CA ARG A 271 -0.12 -26.95 9.53
C ARG A 271 0.19 -28.26 10.25
N ASN A 272 1.24 -28.32 11.06
CA ASN A 272 1.70 -29.52 11.76
C ASN A 272 2.00 -30.71 10.83
N ASP A 273 2.29 -30.47 9.55
CA ASP A 273 2.58 -31.54 8.59
C ASP A 273 3.87 -32.31 8.96
N HIS A 274 4.70 -31.71 9.80
CA HIS A 274 6.02 -32.19 10.23
C HIS A 274 6.15 -32.30 11.75
N GLY A 275 5.03 -32.50 12.46
CA GLY A 275 4.99 -32.54 13.93
C GLY A 275 4.30 -31.33 14.55
N LYS A 276 4.34 -31.20 15.88
CA LYS A 276 3.70 -30.06 16.58
C LYS A 276 4.39 -28.73 16.22
N MET A 277 3.65 -27.62 16.23
CA MET A 277 4.16 -26.28 15.92
C MET A 277 5.47 -25.91 16.65
N PHE A 278 5.64 -26.34 17.90
CA PHE A 278 6.82 -26.07 18.74
C PHE A 278 7.77 -27.26 18.86
N GLU A 279 7.67 -28.24 17.97
CA GLU A 279 8.56 -29.40 17.97
C GLU A 279 10.01 -29.01 17.66
N GLY A 280 10.95 -29.57 18.41
CA GLY A 280 12.38 -29.23 18.33
C GLY A 280 12.73 -27.79 18.74
N VAL A 281 11.84 -27.10 19.47
CA VAL A 281 12.15 -25.83 20.13
C VAL A 281 12.76 -26.13 21.49
N ASP A 282 14.04 -25.75 21.67
CA ASP A 282 14.76 -25.83 22.93
C ASP A 282 15.23 -24.44 23.40
N LYS A 283 15.72 -24.35 24.64
CA LYS A 283 16.19 -23.09 25.24
C LYS A 283 17.34 -22.45 24.44
N LYS A 284 18.25 -23.23 23.89
CA LYS A 284 19.41 -22.74 23.11
C LYS A 284 18.96 -22.17 21.77
N LYS A 285 17.97 -22.81 21.13
CA LYS A 285 17.35 -22.37 19.88
C LYS A 285 16.56 -21.09 20.10
N VAL A 286 15.72 -21.03 21.13
CA VAL A 286 15.00 -19.80 21.51
C VAL A 286 15.99 -18.65 21.73
N MET A 287 17.04 -18.86 22.52
CA MET A 287 18.06 -17.83 22.77
C MET A 287 18.74 -17.35 21.48
N ARG A 288 19.06 -18.26 20.55
CA ARG A 288 19.69 -17.93 19.27
C ARG A 288 18.75 -17.13 18.36
N HIS A 289 17.49 -17.54 18.29
CA HIS A 289 16.44 -16.82 17.55
C HIS A 289 16.22 -15.43 18.13
N THR A 290 15.98 -15.32 19.44
CA THR A 290 15.82 -14.03 20.13
C THR A 290 17.02 -13.11 19.92
N PHE A 291 18.25 -13.63 19.97
CA PHE A 291 19.44 -12.80 19.75
C PHE A 291 19.53 -12.25 18.33
N TRP A 292 19.46 -13.10 17.29
CA TRP A 292 19.66 -12.66 15.91
C TRP A 292 18.47 -11.86 15.37
N GLU A 293 17.25 -12.32 15.64
CA GLU A 293 16.03 -11.63 15.20
C GLU A 293 15.89 -10.31 15.97
N GLY A 294 16.14 -10.33 17.29
CA GLY A 294 16.17 -9.12 18.11
C GLY A 294 17.25 -8.12 17.69
N ALA A 295 18.44 -8.58 17.28
CA ALA A 295 19.49 -7.69 16.76
C ALA A 295 19.04 -6.97 15.47
N VAL A 296 18.43 -7.69 14.52
CA VAL A 296 17.89 -7.07 13.30
C VAL A 296 16.77 -6.08 13.65
N THR A 297 15.85 -6.48 14.52
CA THR A 297 14.76 -5.61 15.00
C THR A 297 15.30 -4.33 15.64
N LEU A 298 16.32 -4.42 16.49
CA LEU A 298 16.93 -3.25 17.14
C LEU A 298 17.64 -2.33 16.16
N VAL A 299 18.32 -2.89 15.14
CA VAL A 299 18.93 -2.08 14.07
C VAL A 299 17.86 -1.32 13.28
N MET A 300 16.79 -1.99 12.86
CA MET A 300 15.70 -1.33 12.14
C MET A 300 14.99 -0.28 13.01
N LEU A 301 14.75 -0.59 14.28
CA LEU A 301 14.16 0.37 15.22
C LEU A 301 15.08 1.59 15.42
N ALA A 302 16.39 1.39 15.52
CA ALA A 302 17.34 2.49 15.61
C ALA A 302 17.32 3.36 14.35
N LEU A 303 17.18 2.77 13.15
CA LEU A 303 17.04 3.53 11.91
C LEU A 303 15.74 4.34 11.88
N ILE A 304 14.61 3.76 12.30
CA ILE A 304 13.32 4.45 12.41
C ILE A 304 13.41 5.63 13.38
N LEU A 305 13.97 5.41 14.57
CA LEU A 305 14.11 6.48 15.57
C LEU A 305 15.08 7.58 15.10
N SER A 306 16.13 7.21 14.38
CA SER A 306 17.06 8.18 13.79
C SER A 306 16.40 8.99 12.67
N SER A 307 15.56 8.34 11.85
CA SER A 307 14.74 8.97 10.82
C SER A 307 13.79 10.01 11.41
N ILE A 308 13.04 9.64 12.45
CA ILE A 308 12.12 10.54 13.15
C ILE A 308 12.89 11.73 13.74
N ALA A 309 14.01 11.46 14.44
CA ALA A 309 14.82 12.52 15.01
C ALA A 309 15.38 13.47 13.94
N TYR A 310 15.74 12.97 12.76
CA TYR A 310 16.16 13.81 11.65
C TYR A 310 15.00 14.69 11.15
N GLN A 311 13.83 14.11 10.90
CA GLN A 311 12.64 14.78 10.38
C GLN A 311 12.04 15.82 11.33
N GLU A 312 12.10 15.59 12.65
CA GLU A 312 11.73 16.58 13.67
C GLU A 312 12.66 17.79 13.65
N ASN A 313 13.98 17.58 13.47
CA ASN A 313 14.96 18.66 13.46
C ASN A 313 14.94 19.50 12.17
N THR A 314 14.30 19.01 11.11
CA THR A 314 14.20 19.69 9.81
C THR A 314 12.76 20.04 9.45
N VAL A 315 11.84 20.09 10.43
CA VAL A 315 10.42 20.37 10.19
C VAL A 315 10.19 21.74 9.52
N ASP A 316 11.02 22.73 9.87
CA ASP A 316 10.89 24.08 9.32
C ASP A 316 11.26 24.16 7.83
N GLU A 317 12.08 23.22 7.34
CA GLU A 317 12.52 23.14 5.94
C GLU A 317 11.67 22.16 5.11
N ARG A 318 10.64 21.56 5.72
CA ARG A 318 9.84 20.52 5.10
C ARG A 318 8.95 21.11 4.01
N VAL A 319 9.01 20.52 2.82
CA VAL A 319 8.03 20.72 1.75
C VAL A 319 7.06 19.55 1.76
N SER A 320 5.76 19.85 1.71
CA SER A 320 4.70 18.84 1.62
C SER A 320 4.29 18.62 0.17
N MET A 321 4.12 19.69 -0.60
CA MET A 321 3.64 19.64 -2.00
C MET A 321 4.30 20.73 -2.84
N ARG A 322 4.24 20.58 -4.18
CA ARG A 322 4.76 21.56 -5.14
C ARG A 322 3.72 21.81 -6.23
N LEU A 323 3.39 23.07 -6.49
CA LEU A 323 2.39 23.47 -7.47
C LEU A 323 3.02 24.37 -8.54
N GLY A 324 3.02 23.96 -9.80
CA GLY A 324 3.36 24.85 -10.92
C GLY A 324 2.26 25.89 -11.17
N GLY A 325 2.53 26.87 -12.04
CA GLY A 325 1.52 27.84 -12.43
C GLY A 325 0.28 27.18 -13.04
N GLY A 326 -0.90 27.51 -12.52
CA GLY A 326 -2.19 26.96 -12.90
C GLY A 326 -2.51 25.61 -12.26
N ASP A 327 -1.58 24.99 -11.51
CA ASP A 327 -1.83 23.71 -10.85
C ASP A 327 -2.78 23.87 -9.65
N SER A 328 -3.60 22.85 -9.45
CA SER A 328 -4.44 22.67 -8.26
C SER A 328 -4.33 21.24 -7.75
N THR A 329 -4.15 21.10 -6.44
CA THR A 329 -4.04 19.80 -5.76
C THR A 329 -4.60 19.90 -4.35
N TYR A 330 -4.62 18.81 -3.59
CA TYR A 330 -5.18 18.85 -2.24
C TYR A 330 -4.44 18.00 -1.22
N GLU A 331 -4.52 18.45 0.04
CA GLU A 331 -4.26 17.64 1.23
C GLU A 331 -5.58 17.15 1.83
N ILE A 332 -5.57 15.93 2.38
CA ILE A 332 -6.75 15.32 3.00
C ILE A 332 -6.72 15.53 4.52
N LEU A 333 -7.78 16.08 5.10
CA LEU A 333 -7.98 16.11 6.55
C LEU A 333 -8.88 14.95 6.99
N THR A 334 -8.39 14.17 7.96
CA THR A 334 -9.12 13.00 8.47
C THR A 334 -10.27 13.39 9.41
N PRO A 335 -11.34 12.59 9.48
CA PRO A 335 -12.52 12.92 10.23
C PRO A 335 -12.28 12.94 11.74
N LEU A 336 -12.62 14.07 12.36
CA LEU A 336 -12.52 14.27 13.81
C LEU A 336 -13.64 13.54 14.55
N ARG A 337 -13.37 13.12 15.80
CA ARG A 337 -14.43 12.70 16.72
C ARG A 337 -15.09 13.92 17.36
N TYR A 338 -16.22 13.70 18.02
CA TYR A 338 -16.91 14.79 18.73
C TYR A 338 -16.02 15.39 19.82
N GLY A 339 -15.80 16.71 19.75
CA GLY A 339 -15.00 17.46 20.71
C GLY A 339 -13.49 17.36 20.49
N GLU A 340 -13.06 16.72 19.40
CA GLU A 340 -11.69 16.86 18.89
C GLU A 340 -11.64 18.06 17.96
N GLU A 341 -10.50 18.73 17.93
CA GLU A 341 -10.20 19.85 17.04
C GLU A 341 -8.82 19.58 16.44
N MET A 342 -8.58 20.04 15.22
CA MET A 342 -7.25 20.03 14.62
C MET A 342 -6.89 21.40 14.08
N THR A 343 -5.60 21.73 14.10
CA THR A 343 -5.09 22.96 13.48
C THR A 343 -4.29 22.59 12.24
N THR A 344 -4.68 23.11 11.07
CA THR A 344 -3.89 23.01 9.85
C THR A 344 -3.09 24.30 9.66
N SER A 345 -1.77 24.17 9.55
CA SER A 345 -0.86 25.30 9.32
C SER A 345 -0.30 25.22 7.91
N ILE A 346 -0.70 26.16 7.06
CA ILE A 346 -0.34 26.21 5.64
C ILE A 346 0.66 27.33 5.46
N THR A 347 1.88 26.99 5.05
CA THR A 347 2.97 27.96 4.82
C THR A 347 3.29 28.03 3.34
N ASN A 348 3.24 29.23 2.78
CA ASN A 348 3.76 29.53 1.46
C ASN A 348 5.28 29.69 1.55
N MET A 349 6.03 28.79 0.91
CA MET A 349 7.50 28.82 0.96
C MET A 349 8.11 29.62 -0.19
N ASP A 350 7.32 30.20 -1.09
CA ASP A 350 7.80 31.06 -2.18
C ASP A 350 8.18 32.48 -1.70
N ASP A 351 8.99 33.17 -2.49
CA ASP A 351 9.47 34.54 -2.24
C ASP A 351 8.63 35.63 -2.91
N SER A 352 7.73 35.28 -3.85
CA SER A 352 7.09 36.22 -4.77
C SER A 352 5.62 35.96 -5.08
N LEU A 353 5.21 34.70 -5.15
CA LEU A 353 3.86 34.29 -5.55
C LEU A 353 2.97 34.13 -4.33
N THR A 354 1.69 34.47 -4.49
CA THR A 354 0.66 34.24 -3.48
C THR A 354 0.06 32.86 -3.69
N LEU A 355 -0.07 32.09 -2.61
CA LEU A 355 -0.77 30.80 -2.62
C LEU A 355 -2.23 31.04 -2.29
N GLU A 356 -3.13 30.44 -3.07
CA GLU A 356 -4.55 30.42 -2.78
C GLU A 356 -4.95 29.03 -2.27
N PHE A 357 -5.90 28.96 -1.34
CA PHE A 357 -6.45 27.67 -0.92
C PHE A 357 -7.87 27.79 -0.40
N THR A 358 -8.55 26.65 -0.34
CA THR A 358 -9.86 26.53 0.26
C THR A 358 -10.05 25.21 0.99
N ILE A 359 -10.97 25.18 1.95
CA ILE A 359 -11.30 23.97 2.71
C ILE A 359 -12.75 23.59 2.38
N ILE A 360 -12.96 22.40 1.86
CA ILE A 360 -14.27 21.92 1.41
C ILE A 360 -14.48 20.45 1.82
N TRP A 361 -15.74 20.03 1.96
CA TRP A 361 -16.05 18.63 2.17
C TRP A 361 -15.77 17.80 0.92
N VAL A 362 -15.25 16.59 1.10
CA VAL A 362 -14.93 15.67 -0.02
C VAL A 362 -16.12 15.43 -0.95
N ASP A 363 -17.33 15.31 -0.41
CA ASP A 363 -18.54 15.08 -1.23
C ASP A 363 -18.92 16.31 -2.09
N GLU A 364 -18.60 17.53 -1.62
CA GLU A 364 -18.94 18.77 -2.29
C GLU A 364 -17.93 19.14 -3.39
N SER A 365 -16.67 18.69 -3.26
CA SER A 365 -15.61 18.94 -4.25
C SER A 365 -15.76 18.15 -5.55
N VAL A 366 -16.59 17.11 -5.58
CA VAL A 366 -16.69 16.12 -6.67
C VAL A 366 -16.98 16.76 -8.03
N SER A 367 -17.82 17.80 -8.05
CA SER A 367 -18.23 18.46 -9.30
C SER A 367 -17.11 19.26 -9.95
N ALA A 368 -16.10 19.67 -9.18
CA ALA A 368 -14.91 20.38 -9.66
C ALA A 368 -13.76 19.45 -10.07
N MET A 369 -13.94 18.11 -9.98
CA MET A 369 -12.88 17.15 -10.30
C MET A 369 -13.23 16.32 -11.53
N ASP A 370 -12.49 16.53 -12.61
CA ASP A 370 -12.65 15.78 -13.85
C ASP A 370 -11.30 15.54 -14.53
N GLN A 371 -11.14 14.36 -15.14
CA GLN A 371 -9.99 14.00 -15.98
C GLN A 371 -8.60 14.30 -15.39
N GLY A 372 -8.45 14.17 -14.07
CA GLY A 372 -7.17 14.36 -13.39
C GLY A 372 -6.83 15.79 -13.02
N VAL A 373 -7.75 16.74 -13.19
CA VAL A 373 -7.58 18.16 -12.84
C VAL A 373 -8.69 18.64 -11.90
N ILE A 374 -8.40 19.70 -11.15
CA ILE A 374 -9.37 20.41 -10.31
C ILE A 374 -9.69 21.73 -11.01
N ASP A 375 -10.97 21.96 -11.30
CA ASP A 375 -11.47 23.22 -11.84
C ASP A 375 -11.58 24.25 -10.71
N TRP A 376 -10.57 25.12 -10.62
CA TRP A 376 -10.48 26.15 -9.57
C TRP A 376 -11.56 27.22 -9.73
N GLU A 377 -11.82 27.69 -10.95
CA GLU A 377 -12.87 28.69 -11.22
C GLU A 377 -14.23 28.18 -10.74
N MET A 378 -14.52 26.89 -10.97
CA MET A 378 -15.75 26.27 -10.48
C MET A 378 -15.82 26.23 -8.95
N LEU A 379 -14.71 26.02 -8.24
CA LEU A 379 -14.66 26.03 -6.78
C LEU A 379 -14.89 27.44 -6.20
N GLU A 380 -14.32 28.47 -6.84
CA GLU A 380 -14.50 29.88 -6.43
C GLU A 380 -15.97 30.32 -6.55
N GLU A 381 -16.69 29.81 -7.54
CA GLU A 381 -18.10 30.12 -7.76
C GLU A 381 -19.06 29.32 -6.85
N MET A 382 -18.58 28.36 -6.05
CA MET A 382 -19.43 27.57 -5.15
C MET A 382 -20.01 28.42 -4.01
N ASP A 383 -21.30 28.21 -3.72
CA ASP A 383 -22.01 28.92 -2.66
C ASP A 383 -21.35 28.69 -1.28
N ASN A 384 -21.06 29.77 -0.56
CA ASN A 384 -20.44 29.79 0.77
C ASN A 384 -18.98 29.30 0.84
N GLN A 385 -18.29 29.18 -0.29
CA GLN A 385 -16.87 28.85 -0.28
C GLN A 385 -16.02 30.06 0.17
N THR A 386 -15.03 29.81 1.02
CA THR A 386 -14.07 30.85 1.46
C THR A 386 -12.73 30.58 0.82
N ILE A 387 -12.25 31.51 -0.01
CA ILE A 387 -10.89 31.47 -0.54
C ILE A 387 -9.96 32.21 0.42
N TYR A 388 -8.88 31.53 0.79
CA TYR A 388 -7.83 32.07 1.63
C TYR A 388 -6.60 32.34 0.78
N GLU A 389 -5.92 33.44 1.06
CA GLU A 389 -4.66 33.82 0.42
C GLU A 389 -3.53 33.74 1.47
N VAL A 390 -2.41 33.14 1.08
CA VAL A 390 -1.19 33.06 1.88
C VAL A 390 -0.07 33.78 1.11
N GLU A 391 0.21 35.00 1.55
CA GLU A 391 1.29 35.83 1.02
C GLU A 391 2.68 35.14 1.11
N PRO A 392 3.65 35.55 0.28
CA PRO A 392 5.00 34.99 0.31
C PRO A 392 5.62 34.91 1.71
N LYS A 393 6.20 33.75 2.05
CA LYS A 393 6.80 33.44 3.36
C LYS A 393 5.86 33.60 4.56
N GLN A 394 4.54 33.68 4.36
CA GLN A 394 3.57 33.70 5.44
C GLN A 394 3.02 32.30 5.74
N THR A 395 2.45 32.18 6.93
CA THR A 395 1.72 30.99 7.38
C THR A 395 0.32 31.41 7.79
N LEU A 396 -0.69 30.65 7.35
CA LEU A 396 -2.05 30.76 7.85
C LEU A 396 -2.40 29.51 8.65
N GLU A 397 -2.97 29.70 9.83
CA GLU A 397 -3.43 28.63 10.70
C GLU A 397 -4.96 28.62 10.71
N ILE A 398 -5.55 27.47 10.38
CA ILE A 398 -7.00 27.28 10.38
C ILE A 398 -7.35 26.18 11.39
N LEU A 399 -8.29 26.50 12.27
CA LEU A 399 -8.89 25.54 13.20
C LEU A 399 -10.04 24.82 12.49
N VAL A 400 -10.03 23.49 12.52
CA VAL A 400 -11.13 22.65 12.04
C VAL A 400 -11.66 21.85 13.22
N ASP A 401 -12.95 21.99 13.51
CA ASP A 401 -13.64 21.36 14.65
C ASP A 401 -14.87 20.54 14.23
N GLU A 402 -15.12 20.43 12.92
CA GLU A 402 -16.27 19.73 12.36
C GLU A 402 -16.11 18.20 12.48
N PRO A 403 -16.97 17.52 13.27
CA PRO A 403 -16.79 16.10 13.53
C PRO A 403 -17.34 15.24 12.39
N LYS A 404 -16.66 14.10 12.13
CA LYS A 404 -17.07 13.02 11.23
C LYS A 404 -17.17 13.39 9.74
N LEU A 405 -16.54 14.47 9.32
CA LEU A 405 -16.47 14.86 7.92
C LEU A 405 -15.02 14.74 7.43
N TRP A 406 -14.87 14.34 6.17
CA TRP A 406 -13.59 14.41 5.48
C TRP A 406 -13.53 15.75 4.75
N HIS A 407 -12.43 16.47 4.94
CA HIS A 407 -12.19 17.75 4.27
C HIS A 407 -11.00 17.63 3.33
N LEU A 408 -11.04 18.42 2.26
CA LEU A 408 -9.91 18.67 1.38
C LEU A 408 -9.43 20.10 1.60
N VAL A 409 -8.14 20.26 1.82
CA VAL A 409 -7.46 21.55 1.67
C VAL A 409 -7.01 21.63 0.22
N ILE A 410 -7.82 22.24 -0.64
CA ILE A 410 -7.49 22.40 -2.06
C ILE A 410 -6.63 23.65 -2.21
N LEU A 411 -5.44 23.48 -2.77
CA LEU A 411 -4.42 24.50 -2.96
C LEU A 411 -4.37 24.87 -4.45
N HIS A 412 -4.12 26.13 -4.75
CA HIS A 412 -4.01 26.64 -6.11
C HIS A 412 -2.89 27.66 -6.25
N ASN A 413 -2.21 27.61 -7.40
CA ASN A 413 -1.23 28.60 -7.81
C ASN A 413 -1.76 29.33 -9.05
N SER A 414 -2.13 30.61 -8.88
CA SER A 414 -2.71 31.43 -9.94
C SER A 414 -1.70 31.99 -10.94
N ALA A 415 -0.41 31.62 -10.83
CA ALA A 415 0.60 31.98 -11.83
C ALA A 415 0.31 31.33 -13.20
N GLU A 416 0.69 31.98 -14.30
CA GLU A 416 0.41 31.49 -15.66
C GLU A 416 1.46 30.49 -16.17
N GLU A 417 2.72 30.64 -15.74
CA GLU A 417 3.82 29.81 -16.25
C GLU A 417 4.04 28.59 -15.37
N LEU A 418 4.15 27.40 -15.98
CA LEU A 418 4.32 26.16 -15.23
C LEU A 418 5.59 26.14 -14.35
N ASP A 419 6.63 26.86 -14.78
CA ASP A 419 7.91 26.97 -14.06
C ASP A 419 7.83 27.88 -12.81
N ASP A 420 6.74 28.64 -12.65
CA ASP A 420 6.47 29.45 -11.46
C ASP A 420 5.95 28.57 -10.32
N VAL A 421 6.84 27.74 -9.76
CA VAL A 421 6.49 26.70 -8.78
C VAL A 421 6.43 27.24 -7.36
N ILE A 422 5.29 27.07 -6.67
CA ILE A 422 5.15 27.29 -5.23
C ILE A 422 5.42 25.99 -4.48
N GLU A 423 6.38 26.01 -3.57
CA GLU A 423 6.55 24.95 -2.57
C GLU A 423 5.67 25.26 -1.35
N VAL A 424 4.89 24.28 -0.90
CA VAL A 424 3.93 24.46 0.20
C VAL A 424 4.29 23.50 1.33
N ARG A 425 4.30 24.03 2.56
CA ARG A 425 4.41 23.22 3.77
C ARG A 425 3.09 23.21 4.50
N ILE A 426 2.57 22.02 4.76
CA ILE A 426 1.31 21.79 5.46
C ILE A 426 1.61 20.94 6.70
N LEU A 427 1.21 21.45 7.86
CA LEU A 427 1.35 20.77 9.15
C LEU A 427 -0.03 20.65 9.80
N ASN A 428 -0.51 19.43 9.93
CA ASN A 428 -1.79 19.12 10.56
C ASN A 428 -1.54 18.63 12.00
N ASP A 429 -1.96 19.41 12.99
CA ASP A 429 -1.86 19.06 14.42
C ASP A 429 -3.20 18.59 14.96
N TYR A 430 -3.28 17.29 15.26
CA TYR A 430 -4.44 16.62 15.84
C TYR A 430 -4.36 16.52 17.38
N GLY A 431 -3.34 17.08 18.02
CA GLY A 431 -3.22 17.18 19.48
C GLY A 431 -2.88 15.89 20.24
N GLU A 432 -2.70 14.75 19.56
CA GLU A 432 -2.42 13.46 20.20
C GLU A 432 -1.05 12.87 19.81
N ASP A 433 -0.14 12.68 20.78
CA ASP A 433 1.10 11.93 20.54
C ASP A 433 0.83 10.42 20.56
N GLN A 434 0.72 9.83 19.36
CA GLN A 434 0.48 8.40 19.16
C GLN A 434 1.75 7.62 18.74
N MET A 435 2.94 8.23 18.82
CA MET A 435 4.20 7.65 18.31
C MET A 435 4.51 6.28 18.90
N TRP A 436 4.29 6.08 20.21
CA TRP A 436 4.58 4.79 20.84
C TRP A 436 3.68 3.66 20.31
N LYS A 437 2.43 3.96 19.93
CA LYS A 437 1.52 2.99 19.32
C LYS A 437 2.00 2.61 17.92
N ALA A 438 2.43 3.60 17.13
CA ALA A 438 3.01 3.40 15.81
C ALA A 438 4.28 2.52 15.85
N ILE A 439 5.14 2.74 16.85
CA ILE A 439 6.32 1.88 17.07
C ILE A 439 5.88 0.46 17.45
N ALA A 440 4.93 0.32 18.38
CA ALA A 440 4.48 -0.99 18.87
C ALA A 440 3.84 -1.84 17.76
N ILE A 441 2.97 -1.26 16.93
CA ILE A 441 2.31 -1.96 15.81
C ILE A 441 3.31 -2.34 14.71
N SER A 442 4.46 -1.66 14.63
CA SER A 442 5.52 -1.94 13.67
C SER A 442 6.46 -3.07 14.09
N LEU A 443 6.57 -3.39 15.39
CA LEU A 443 7.49 -4.44 15.90
C LEU A 443 7.32 -5.81 15.23
N PRO A 444 6.10 -6.32 14.96
CA PRO A 444 5.91 -7.56 14.22
C PRO A 444 6.57 -7.55 12.84
N SER A 445 6.50 -6.43 12.10
CA SER A 445 7.17 -6.27 10.80
C SER A 445 8.69 -6.43 10.92
N LEU A 446 9.28 -5.72 11.87
CA LEU A 446 10.72 -5.72 12.10
C LEU A 446 11.21 -7.13 12.49
N TRP A 447 10.43 -7.84 13.31
CA TRP A 447 10.72 -9.22 13.69
C TRP A 447 10.60 -10.19 12.51
N MET A 448 9.54 -10.08 11.70
CA MET A 448 9.36 -10.94 10.51
C MET A 448 10.53 -10.79 9.53
N THR A 449 11.00 -9.56 9.33
CA THR A 449 12.19 -9.27 8.53
C THR A 449 13.43 -9.95 9.12
N GLY A 450 13.66 -9.81 10.43
CA GLY A 450 14.73 -10.50 11.15
C GLY A 450 14.66 -12.03 11.04
N PHE A 451 13.46 -12.60 11.12
CA PHE A 451 13.24 -14.04 10.96
C PHE A 451 13.67 -14.53 9.58
N VAL A 452 13.29 -13.83 8.50
CA VAL A 452 13.67 -14.21 7.13
C VAL A 452 15.18 -14.18 6.96
N PHE A 453 15.85 -13.10 7.36
CA PHE A 453 17.31 -13.00 7.26
C PHE A 453 18.01 -14.12 8.04
N HIS A 454 17.59 -14.36 9.28
CA HIS A 454 18.16 -15.40 10.13
C HIS A 454 17.90 -16.81 9.55
N ARG A 455 16.71 -17.06 9.00
CA ARG A 455 16.34 -18.32 8.35
C ARG A 455 17.22 -18.59 7.12
N LEU A 456 17.40 -17.62 6.24
CA LEU A 456 18.25 -17.74 5.05
C LEU A 456 19.72 -17.98 5.43
N GLN A 457 20.22 -17.28 6.45
CA GLN A 457 21.57 -17.48 6.94
C GLN A 457 21.77 -18.91 7.49
N ARG A 458 20.78 -19.45 8.21
CA ARG A 458 20.83 -20.82 8.74
C ARG A 458 20.79 -21.87 7.63
N LEU A 459 19.95 -21.70 6.62
CA LEU A 459 19.90 -22.57 5.44
C LEU A 459 21.26 -22.61 4.73
N LYS A 460 21.87 -21.44 4.49
CA LYS A 460 23.19 -21.33 3.88
C LYS A 460 24.28 -22.02 4.71
N LYS A 461 24.27 -21.86 6.04
CA LYS A 461 25.23 -22.51 6.95
C LYS A 461 25.07 -24.04 6.95
N ALA A 462 23.86 -24.54 6.79
CA ALA A 462 23.55 -25.97 6.72
C ALA A 462 23.76 -26.57 5.31
N GLY A 463 24.27 -25.81 4.34
CA GLY A 463 24.43 -26.27 2.96
C GLY A 463 23.11 -26.56 2.23
N ARG A 464 21.99 -26.04 2.74
CA ARG A 464 20.64 -26.25 2.20
C ARG A 464 20.24 -25.15 1.22
N SER A 465 19.31 -25.47 0.34
CA SER A 465 18.74 -24.50 -0.58
C SER A 465 17.98 -23.41 0.17
N LEU A 466 18.02 -22.16 -0.31
CA LEU A 466 17.32 -21.03 0.32
C LEU A 466 15.79 -21.18 0.28
N ILE A 467 15.29 -21.99 -0.65
CA ILE A 467 13.86 -22.29 -0.83
C ILE A 467 13.41 -23.50 0.02
N ASP A 468 14.29 -24.09 0.83
CA ASP A 468 13.94 -25.26 1.61
C ASP A 468 12.99 -24.88 2.76
N SER A 469 11.71 -25.27 2.63
CA SER A 469 10.67 -25.02 3.62
C SER A 469 10.69 -25.97 4.81
N THR A 470 11.54 -27.01 4.80
CA THR A 470 11.53 -28.03 5.85
C THR A 470 11.86 -27.43 7.22
N PRO A 471 11.04 -27.72 8.25
CA PRO A 471 11.31 -27.28 9.61
C PRO A 471 12.69 -27.73 10.10
N SER A 472 13.37 -26.86 10.84
CA SER A 472 14.76 -27.11 11.17
C SER A 472 15.04 -28.20 12.20
N HIS A 473 14.01 -28.73 12.87
CA HIS A 473 14.18 -29.91 13.72
C HIS A 473 14.34 -31.21 12.92
N LEU A 474 14.07 -31.16 11.61
CA LEU A 474 14.29 -32.27 10.67
C LEU A 474 15.64 -32.18 9.95
N TRP A 475 16.47 -31.19 10.29
CA TRP A 475 17.81 -31.09 9.72
C TRP A 475 18.72 -32.06 10.47
N GLU A 476 19.51 -32.85 9.73
CA GLU A 476 20.37 -33.89 10.31
C GLU A 476 21.48 -33.31 11.21
N GLU A 477 21.71 -31.99 11.19
CA GLU A 477 22.70 -31.29 12.03
C GLU A 477 22.20 -29.87 12.43
N GLU A 478 22.09 -29.58 13.73
CA GLU A 478 21.98 -28.20 14.27
C GLU A 478 22.73 -27.94 15.58
#